data_AF-A0A260MCA5-F1
#
_entry.id   AF-A0A260MCA5-F1
#
_cell.length_a   1.000
_cell.length_b   1.000
_cell.length_c   1.000
_cell.angle_alpha   90.00
_cell.angle_beta   90.00
_cell.angle_gamma   90.00
#
_symmetry.space_group_name_H-M   'P 1'
#
loop_
_entity.id
_entity.type
_entity.pdbx_description
1 polymer ?
#
loop_
_entity_poly.entity_id
_entity_poly.type
_entity_poly.pdbx_seq_one_letter_code
_entity_poly.pdbx_strand_id
1 'polypeptide(L)'
;MLGALVVLVLDLYTALQTPSHLRRTISEYGLGAQQWVFSIGVVLLAFGSALTLAAALRHRLTRPTSAASICLTLWTVGLVAVVAVPKQDWSNDASLSVGGTIHRLGAAVAFVSIPVAVFLFSRPWIRDAVWAARARITLGLSMLSVVTLLPIVYALVAGATGPRPWYRVVTLGYVERVLVVAEVIALISLALWVWAAERRSVHAVESQKIKASQRV
;
A
#
# COMPACT_ATOMS: atom_id res chain seq x y z
N MET A 1 4.39 7.57 5.80
CA MET A 1 5.12 8.52 4.93
C MET A 1 6.61 8.22 4.90
N LEU A 2 7.29 8.12 6.06
CA LEU A 2 8.73 7.85 6.11
C LEU A 2 9.17 6.60 5.32
N GLY A 3 8.48 5.47 5.48
CA GLY A 3 8.80 4.24 4.73
C GLY A 3 8.73 4.41 3.21
N ALA A 4 7.68 5.07 2.71
CA ALA A 4 7.54 5.40 1.28
C ALA A 4 8.66 6.34 0.80
N LEU A 5 9.06 7.32 1.61
CA LEU A 5 10.16 8.23 1.29
C LEU A 5 11.49 7.49 1.19
N VAL A 6 11.78 6.57 2.12
CA VAL A 6 13.00 5.74 2.08
C VAL A 6 13.07 4.94 0.78
N VAL A 7 11.98 4.27 0.40
CA VAL A 7 11.92 3.49 -0.85
C VAL A 7 12.04 4.40 -2.08
N LEU A 8 11.36 5.55 -2.08
CA LEU A 8 11.43 6.51 -3.19
C LEU A 8 12.85 7.05 -3.40
N VAL A 9 13.52 7.44 -2.31
CA VAL A 9 14.90 7.95 -2.37
C VAL A 9 15.85 6.86 -2.86
N LEU A 10 15.72 5.63 -2.35
CA LEU A 10 16.50 4.49 -2.83
C LEU A 10 16.31 4.26 -4.32
N ASP A 11 15.06 4.27 -4.80
CA ASP A 11 14.74 4.01 -6.20
C ASP A 11 15.23 5.12 -7.12
N LEU A 12 15.05 6.38 -6.73
CA LEU A 12 15.54 7.53 -7.49
C LEU A 12 17.07 7.58 -7.52
N TYR A 13 17.73 7.37 -6.38
CA TYR A 13 19.19 7.34 -6.29
C TYR A 13 19.78 6.26 -7.21
N THR A 14 19.17 5.07 -7.23
CA THR A 14 19.60 3.99 -8.11
C THR A 14 19.33 4.32 -9.57
N ALA A 15 18.15 4.85 -9.89
CA ALA A 15 17.78 5.21 -11.26
C ALA A 15 18.68 6.29 -11.87
N LEU A 16 19.14 7.24 -11.06
CA LEU A 16 20.07 8.29 -11.48
C LEU A 16 21.46 7.75 -11.85
N GLN A 17 21.88 6.64 -11.23
CA GLN A 17 23.18 6.00 -11.53
C GLN A 17 23.07 4.92 -12.61
N THR A 18 21.99 4.15 -12.57
CA THR A 18 21.76 2.99 -13.45
C THR A 18 20.32 3.02 -13.98
N PRO A 19 20.01 3.81 -15.03
CA PRO A 19 18.64 3.93 -15.54
C PRO A 19 18.04 2.61 -16.04
N SER A 20 18.87 1.67 -16.50
CA SER A 20 18.44 0.32 -16.92
C SER A 20 17.80 -0.48 -15.77
N HIS A 21 18.09 -0.12 -14.50
CA HIS A 21 17.49 -0.72 -13.33
C HIS A 21 15.97 -0.48 -13.23
N LEU A 22 15.45 0.55 -13.92
CA LEU A 22 14.00 0.81 -13.95
C LEU A 22 13.18 -0.30 -14.63
N ARG A 23 13.84 -1.17 -15.40
CA ARG A 23 13.19 -2.35 -16.01
C ARG A 23 12.91 -3.47 -14.98
N ARG A 24 13.65 -3.47 -13.87
CA ARG A 24 13.54 -4.39 -12.74
C ARG A 24 12.58 -3.86 -11.68
N THR A 25 11.97 -4.75 -10.91
CA THR A 25 11.01 -4.36 -9.87
C THR A 25 11.71 -3.65 -8.70
N ILE A 26 11.03 -2.73 -8.03
CA ILE A 26 11.45 -2.14 -6.74
C ILE A 26 11.74 -3.25 -5.74
N SER A 27 10.91 -4.29 -5.69
CA SER A 27 11.13 -5.48 -4.85
C SER A 27 12.49 -6.17 -5.09
N GLU A 28 13.15 -5.91 -6.22
CA GLU A 28 14.49 -6.43 -6.55
C GLU A 28 15.60 -5.81 -5.71
N TYR A 29 15.39 -4.64 -5.09
CA TYR A 29 16.33 -4.15 -4.08
C TYR A 29 16.51 -5.14 -2.92
N GLY A 30 15.53 -6.02 -2.69
CA GLY A 30 15.60 -7.09 -1.70
C GLY A 30 16.62 -8.21 -1.99
N LEU A 31 17.31 -8.18 -3.14
CA LEU A 31 18.32 -9.18 -3.55
C LEU A 31 19.77 -8.67 -3.51
N GLY A 32 19.99 -7.38 -3.27
CA GLY A 32 21.30 -6.74 -3.43
C GLY A 32 21.85 -6.10 -2.16
N ALA A 33 22.97 -5.38 -2.31
CA ALA A 33 23.62 -4.66 -1.21
C ALA A 33 22.69 -3.66 -0.49
N GLN A 34 21.63 -3.20 -1.17
CA GLN A 34 20.65 -2.26 -0.62
C GLN A 34 19.40 -2.93 -0.03
N GLN A 35 19.40 -4.25 0.15
CA GLN A 35 18.30 -4.99 0.74
C GLN A 35 17.88 -4.39 2.09
N TRP A 36 18.84 -4.05 2.94
CA TRP A 36 18.55 -3.50 4.27
C TRP A 36 17.80 -2.16 4.21
N VAL A 37 18.14 -1.27 3.26
CA VAL A 37 17.44 0.01 3.06
C VAL A 37 16.00 -0.23 2.60
N PHE A 38 15.84 -1.13 1.62
CA PHE A 38 14.52 -1.53 1.13
C PHE A 38 13.67 -2.13 2.25
N SER A 39 14.23 -3.07 3.03
CA SER A 39 13.56 -3.70 4.17
C SER A 39 13.12 -2.68 5.23
N ILE A 40 13.98 -1.73 5.60
CA ILE A 40 13.62 -0.65 6.53
C ILE A 40 12.46 0.18 5.96
N GLY A 41 12.53 0.57 4.69
CA GLY A 41 11.48 1.34 4.03
C GLY A 41 10.13 0.62 4.04
N VAL A 42 10.10 -0.67 3.70
CA VAL A 42 8.89 -1.48 3.68
C VAL A 42 8.35 -1.76 5.09
N VAL A 43 9.21 -2.03 6.07
CA VAL A 43 8.79 -2.21 7.48
C VAL A 43 8.19 -0.94 8.04
N LEU A 44 8.79 0.22 7.79
CA LEU A 44 8.24 1.52 8.19
C LEU A 44 6.91 1.82 7.51
N LEU A 45 6.74 1.40 6.25
CA LEU A 45 5.46 1.51 5.54
C LEU A 45 4.40 0.62 6.19
N ALA A 46 4.71 -0.65 6.45
CA ALA A 46 3.82 -1.59 7.12
C ALA A 46 3.41 -1.08 8.51
N PHE A 47 4.37 -0.59 9.30
CA PHE A 47 4.12 -0.02 10.62
C PHE A 47 3.20 1.21 10.54
N GLY A 48 3.45 2.12 9.60
CA GLY A 48 2.57 3.28 9.36
C GLY A 48 1.15 2.88 8.93
N SER A 49 0.99 1.83 8.12
CA SER A 49 -0.31 1.27 7.76
C SER A 49 -1.05 0.68 8.96
N ALA A 50 -0.34 -0.05 9.82
CA ALA A 50 -0.90 -0.60 11.06
C ALA A 50 -1.39 0.50 12.01
N LEU A 51 -0.60 1.56 12.19
CA LEU A 51 -1.00 2.73 12.98
C LEU A 51 -2.21 3.44 12.39
N THR A 52 -2.28 3.55 11.07
CA THR A 52 -3.44 4.14 10.39
C THR A 52 -4.71 3.34 10.66
N LEU A 53 -4.63 2.00 10.59
CA LEU A 53 -5.75 1.12 10.94
C LEU A 53 -6.13 1.26 12.41
N ALA A 54 -5.16 1.20 13.32
CA ALA A 54 -5.39 1.31 14.76
C ALA A 54 -6.08 2.64 15.13
N ALA A 55 -5.63 3.75 14.54
CA ALA A 55 -6.27 5.06 14.71
C ALA A 55 -7.70 5.06 14.14
N ALA A 56 -7.92 4.52 12.94
CA ALA A 56 -9.25 4.45 12.36
C ALA A 56 -10.24 3.63 13.21
N LEU A 57 -9.78 2.53 13.81
CA LEU A 57 -10.56 1.71 14.74
C LEU A 57 -10.84 2.45 16.05
N ARG A 58 -9.82 3.07 16.65
CA ARG A 58 -9.95 3.86 17.88
C ARG A 58 -10.98 4.98 17.74
N HIS A 59 -10.99 5.65 16.59
CA HIS A 59 -11.93 6.74 16.29
C HIS A 59 -13.22 6.27 15.60
N ARG A 60 -13.48 4.96 15.55
CA ARG A 60 -14.71 4.35 15.02
C ARG A 60 -15.05 4.75 13.59
N LEU A 61 -14.03 5.07 12.78
CA LEU A 61 -14.20 5.32 11.34
C LEU A 61 -14.46 4.02 10.56
N THR A 62 -14.07 2.89 11.15
CA THR A 62 -14.35 1.56 10.63
C THR A 62 -14.45 0.55 11.78
N ARG A 63 -14.95 -0.66 11.51
CA ARG A 63 -15.08 -1.76 12.50
C ARG A 63 -13.97 -2.78 12.31
N PRO A 64 -13.45 -3.44 13.37
CA PRO A 64 -12.39 -4.44 13.25
C PRO A 64 -12.72 -5.58 12.27
N THR A 65 -13.99 -6.01 12.26
CA THR A 65 -14.49 -7.10 11.41
C THR A 65 -14.95 -6.64 10.02
N SER A 66 -14.83 -5.34 9.71
CA SER A 66 -15.17 -4.84 8.38
C SER A 66 -14.19 -5.37 7.33
N ALA A 67 -14.68 -5.60 6.12
CA ALA A 67 -13.84 -5.99 4.99
C ALA A 67 -12.71 -4.96 4.73
N ALA A 68 -12.95 -3.66 4.95
CA ALA A 68 -11.90 -2.64 4.86
C ALA A 68 -10.74 -2.88 5.85
N SER A 69 -11.07 -3.23 7.11
CA SER A 69 -10.05 -3.49 8.15
C SER A 69 -9.30 -4.80 7.89
N ILE A 70 -10.00 -5.83 7.43
CA ILE A 70 -9.41 -7.11 7.03
C ILE A 70 -8.42 -6.90 5.89
N CYS A 71 -8.83 -6.20 4.82
CA CYS A 71 -7.95 -5.91 3.69
C CYS A 71 -6.75 -5.03 4.08
N LEU A 72 -6.92 -4.03 4.96
CA LEU A 72 -5.78 -3.22 5.43
C LEU A 72 -4.80 -4.03 6.31
N THR A 73 -5.33 -5.02 7.04
CA THR A 73 -4.52 -6.01 7.77
C THR A 73 -3.76 -6.90 6.81
N LEU A 74 -4.43 -7.45 5.79
CA LEU A 74 -3.80 -8.28 4.76
C LEU A 74 -2.71 -7.53 4.00
N TRP A 75 -2.93 -6.25 3.68
CA TRP A 75 -1.89 -5.36 3.14
C TRP A 75 -0.66 -5.33 4.05
N THR A 76 -0.87 -5.05 5.34
CA THR A 76 0.21 -4.94 6.32
C THR A 76 0.98 -6.24 6.47
N VAL A 77 0.27 -7.38 6.57
CA VAL A 77 0.87 -8.72 6.65
C VAL A 77 1.60 -9.07 5.35
N GLY A 78 1.06 -8.72 4.19
CA GLY A 78 1.70 -8.93 2.89
C GLY A 78 3.03 -8.19 2.77
N LEU A 79 3.09 -6.94 3.22
CA LEU A 79 4.35 -6.18 3.29
C LEU A 79 5.38 -6.84 4.21
N VAL A 80 4.95 -7.34 5.38
CA VAL A 80 5.85 -8.06 6.30
C VAL A 80 6.36 -9.35 5.65
N ALA A 81 5.50 -10.10 4.96
CA ALA A 81 5.88 -11.32 4.26
C ALA A 81 6.93 -11.06 3.15
N VAL A 82 6.77 -9.97 2.40
CA VAL A 82 7.72 -9.53 1.35
C VAL A 82 9.11 -9.25 1.91
N VAL A 83 9.21 -8.72 3.14
CA VAL A 83 10.49 -8.44 3.80
C VAL A 83 11.06 -9.68 4.51
N ALA A 84 10.21 -10.45 5.19
CA ALA A 84 10.62 -11.62 5.96
C ALA A 84 11.16 -12.75 5.07
N VAL A 85 10.68 -12.81 3.82
CA VAL A 85 11.14 -13.79 2.83
C VAL A 85 11.74 -13.04 1.65
N PRO A 86 13.09 -12.98 1.55
CA PRO A 86 13.77 -12.30 0.46
C PRO A 86 13.24 -12.77 -0.89
N LYS A 87 13.10 -11.81 -1.81
CA LYS A 87 12.77 -12.07 -3.22
C LYS A 87 13.74 -13.13 -3.75
N GLN A 88 13.31 -13.92 -4.73
CA GLN A 88 14.17 -14.86 -5.45
C GLN A 88 14.11 -14.52 -6.94
N ASP A 89 15.21 -14.71 -7.67
CA ASP A 89 15.33 -14.32 -9.08
C ASP A 89 14.44 -15.15 -10.01
N TRP A 90 13.55 -14.49 -10.75
CA TRP A 90 12.54 -15.16 -11.57
C TRP A 90 13.09 -15.83 -12.84
N SER A 91 14.31 -15.48 -13.26
CA SER A 91 14.97 -16.07 -14.44
C SER A 91 15.63 -17.42 -14.18
N ASN A 92 15.83 -17.79 -12.92
CA ASN A 92 16.67 -18.92 -12.52
C ASN A 92 15.84 -19.97 -11.76
N ASP A 93 14.84 -20.60 -12.38
CA ASP A 93 13.98 -21.66 -11.79
C ASP A 93 13.39 -21.40 -10.38
N ALA A 94 13.59 -20.20 -9.82
CA ALA A 94 13.33 -19.89 -8.41
C ALA A 94 11.84 -19.71 -8.10
N SER A 95 10.99 -19.79 -9.15
CA SER A 95 9.57 -20.09 -9.02
C SER A 95 9.29 -21.45 -8.36
N LEU A 96 10.29 -22.32 -8.19
CA LEU A 96 10.21 -23.61 -7.52
C LEU A 96 10.62 -23.59 -6.04
N SER A 97 11.12 -22.46 -5.51
CA SER A 97 11.45 -22.34 -4.09
C SER A 97 10.23 -21.92 -3.27
N VAL A 98 10.08 -22.50 -2.08
CA VAL A 98 9.03 -22.12 -1.12
C VAL A 98 9.11 -20.63 -0.78
N GLY A 99 10.32 -20.09 -0.65
CA GLY A 99 10.55 -18.67 -0.37
C GLY A 99 10.06 -17.74 -1.49
N GLY A 100 10.42 -18.03 -2.75
CA GLY A 100 9.95 -17.25 -3.90
C GLY A 100 8.42 -17.26 -4.04
N THR A 101 7.78 -18.39 -3.70
CA THR A 101 6.32 -18.51 -3.68
C THR A 101 5.68 -17.65 -2.59
N ILE A 102 6.21 -17.70 -1.36
CA ILE A 102 5.71 -16.87 -0.26
C ILE A 102 5.84 -15.38 -0.58
N HIS A 103 6.99 -14.96 -1.12
CA HIS A 103 7.20 -13.56 -1.50
C HIS A 103 6.18 -13.09 -2.55
N ARG A 104 5.95 -13.91 -3.59
CA ARG A 104 4.96 -13.60 -4.65
C ARG A 104 3.54 -13.52 -4.11
N LEU A 105 3.14 -14.47 -3.25
CA LEU A 105 1.82 -14.45 -2.62
C LEU A 105 1.69 -13.25 -1.69
N GLY A 106 2.71 -12.93 -0.90
CA GLY A 106 2.73 -11.75 -0.03
C GLY A 106 2.57 -10.46 -0.82
N ALA A 107 3.31 -10.30 -1.92
CA ALA A 107 3.19 -9.15 -2.82
C ALA A 107 1.81 -9.07 -3.48
N ALA A 108 1.27 -10.19 -3.99
CA ALA A 108 -0.05 -10.24 -4.59
C ALA A 108 -1.15 -9.88 -3.58
N VAL A 109 -1.08 -10.43 -2.37
CA VAL A 109 -2.00 -10.10 -1.27
C VAL A 109 -1.90 -8.62 -0.93
N ALA A 110 -0.70 -8.05 -0.85
CA ALA A 110 -0.51 -6.63 -0.60
C ALA A 110 -1.17 -5.76 -1.70
N PHE A 111 -0.71 -5.88 -2.94
CA PHE A 111 -1.17 -5.07 -4.07
C PHE A 111 -2.68 -5.20 -4.34
N VAL A 112 -3.30 -6.36 -4.08
CA VAL A 112 -4.76 -6.49 -4.22
C VAL A 112 -5.50 -5.92 -3.02
N SER A 113 -4.98 -6.09 -1.80
CA SER A 113 -5.72 -5.75 -0.59
C SER A 113 -5.79 -4.25 -0.33
N ILE A 114 -4.75 -3.46 -0.63
CA ILE A 114 -4.77 -2.03 -0.35
C ILE A 114 -5.80 -1.24 -1.18
N PRO A 115 -5.92 -1.39 -2.52
CA PRO A 115 -6.96 -0.66 -3.25
C PRO A 115 -8.36 -1.07 -2.77
N VAL A 116 -8.58 -2.35 -2.45
CA VAL A 116 -9.87 -2.84 -1.92
C VAL A 116 -10.15 -2.26 -0.54
N ALA A 117 -9.16 -2.22 0.35
CA ALA A 117 -9.27 -1.63 1.68
C ALA A 117 -9.68 -0.15 1.59
N VAL A 118 -8.97 0.62 0.77
CA VAL A 118 -9.21 2.06 0.59
C VAL A 118 -10.57 2.33 -0.07
N PHE A 119 -10.99 1.49 -1.02
CA PHE A 119 -12.32 1.57 -1.63
C PHE A 119 -13.42 1.36 -0.59
N LEU A 120 -13.36 0.24 0.13
CA LEU A 120 -14.37 -0.16 1.09
C LEU A 120 -14.42 0.78 2.30
N PHE A 121 -13.26 1.33 2.69
CA PHE A 121 -13.20 2.37 3.72
C PHE A 121 -13.92 3.64 3.28
N SER A 122 -13.69 4.08 2.04
CA SER A 122 -14.18 5.38 1.56
C SER A 122 -15.64 5.37 1.15
N ARG A 123 -16.14 4.25 0.60
CA ARG A 123 -17.48 4.14 -0.01
C ARG A 123 -18.63 4.59 0.90
N PRO A 124 -18.70 4.22 2.19
CA PRO A 124 -19.81 4.66 3.06
C PRO A 124 -19.87 6.18 3.28
N TRP A 125 -18.76 6.89 3.08
CA TRP A 125 -18.59 8.30 3.46
C TRP A 125 -18.78 9.27 2.30
N ILE A 126 -19.04 8.80 1.08
CA ILE A 126 -19.15 9.66 -0.12
C ILE A 126 -20.32 10.66 -0.07
N ARG A 127 -21.28 10.44 0.84
CA ARG A 127 -22.42 11.32 1.11
C ARG A 127 -22.38 11.97 2.50
N ASP A 128 -21.28 11.77 3.24
CA ASP A 128 -21.12 12.34 4.58
C ASP A 128 -20.99 13.87 4.52
N ALA A 129 -21.66 14.58 5.43
CA ALA A 129 -21.69 16.05 5.42
C ALA A 129 -20.32 16.70 5.65
N VAL A 130 -19.40 16.00 6.33
CA VAL A 130 -18.07 16.53 6.69
C VAL A 130 -16.99 15.92 5.80
N TRP A 131 -17.09 14.63 5.51
CA TRP A 131 -15.99 13.86 4.92
C TRP A 131 -16.16 13.53 3.44
N ALA A 132 -17.29 13.86 2.81
CA ALA A 132 -17.57 13.47 1.43
C ALA A 132 -16.48 13.83 0.42
N ALA A 133 -15.88 15.03 0.51
CA ALA A 133 -14.81 15.44 -0.40
C ALA A 133 -13.57 14.54 -0.27
N ARG A 134 -13.10 14.30 0.96
CA ARG A 134 -11.95 13.41 1.23
C ARG A 134 -12.25 11.96 0.85
N ALA A 135 -13.47 11.50 1.12
CA ALA A 135 -13.93 10.18 0.75
C ALA A 135 -13.91 9.98 -0.77
N ARG A 136 -14.40 10.95 -1.56
CA ARG A 136 -14.39 10.86 -3.04
C ARG A 136 -12.98 10.88 -3.62
N ILE A 137 -12.10 11.72 -3.11
CA ILE A 137 -10.69 11.76 -3.54
C ILE A 137 -10.02 10.41 -3.25
N THR A 138 -10.16 9.92 -2.02
CA THR A 138 -9.56 8.66 -1.58
C THR A 138 -10.14 7.46 -2.34
N LEU A 139 -11.44 7.47 -2.63
CA LEU A 139 -12.10 6.49 -3.49
C LEU A 139 -11.54 6.52 -4.93
N GLY A 140 -11.38 7.72 -5.52
CA GLY A 140 -10.82 7.89 -6.85
C GLY A 140 -9.38 7.36 -6.96
N LEU A 141 -8.56 7.62 -5.94
CA LEU A 141 -7.19 7.11 -5.86
C LEU A 141 -7.14 5.58 -5.72
N SER A 142 -8.10 4.99 -5.01
CA SER A 142 -8.28 3.54 -4.97
C SER A 142 -8.65 2.96 -6.35
N MET A 143 -9.56 3.60 -7.08
CA MET A 143 -9.90 3.17 -8.44
C MET A 143 -8.73 3.30 -9.40
N LEU A 144 -7.94 4.39 -9.29
CA LEU A 144 -6.69 4.54 -10.03
C LEU A 144 -5.73 3.38 -9.71
N SER A 145 -5.58 3.00 -8.45
CA SER A 145 -4.74 1.88 -8.03
C SER A 145 -5.19 0.56 -8.67
N VAL A 146 -6.50 0.29 -8.71
CA VAL A 146 -7.07 -0.87 -9.44
C VAL A 146 -6.70 -0.85 -10.91
N VAL A 147 -6.85 0.30 -11.58
CA VAL A 147 -6.48 0.45 -13.00
C VAL A 147 -5.00 0.18 -13.23
N THR A 148 -4.12 0.68 -12.36
CA THR A 148 -2.67 0.46 -12.46
C THR A 148 -2.25 -0.98 -12.19
N LEU A 149 -3.10 -1.80 -11.56
CA LEU A 149 -2.87 -3.23 -11.35
C LEU A 149 -3.20 -4.07 -12.59
N LEU A 150 -4.06 -3.57 -13.49
CA LEU A 150 -4.54 -4.31 -14.67
C LEU A 150 -3.43 -4.84 -15.59
N PRO A 151 -2.31 -4.13 -15.86
CA PRO A 151 -1.23 -4.67 -16.68
C PRO A 151 -0.58 -5.94 -16.09
N ILE A 152 -0.52 -6.06 -14.76
CA ILE A 152 -0.03 -7.28 -14.09
C ILE A 152 -1.03 -8.42 -14.28
N VAL A 153 -2.33 -8.16 -14.10
CA VAL A 153 -3.39 -9.15 -14.34
C VAL A 153 -3.36 -9.63 -15.79
N TYR A 154 -3.24 -8.70 -16.74
CA TYR A 154 -3.08 -9.01 -18.15
C TYR A 154 -1.85 -9.89 -18.41
N ALA A 155 -0.69 -9.55 -17.84
CA ALA A 155 0.53 -10.33 -17.98
C ALA A 155 0.40 -11.77 -17.47
N LEU A 156 -0.30 -11.96 -16.33
CA LEU A 156 -0.57 -13.28 -15.78
C LEU A 156 -1.49 -14.10 -16.68
N VAL A 157 -2.59 -13.52 -17.17
CA VAL A 157 -3.54 -14.20 -18.08
C VAL A 157 -2.86 -14.57 -19.39
N ALA A 158 -2.14 -13.63 -20.01
CA ALA A 158 -1.41 -13.86 -21.26
C ALA A 158 -0.30 -14.92 -21.09
N GLY A 159 0.37 -14.95 -19.94
CA GLY A 159 1.37 -15.97 -19.65
C GLY A 159 0.80 -17.35 -19.33
N ALA A 160 -0.47 -17.43 -18.90
CA ALA A 160 -1.16 -18.69 -18.65
C ALA A 160 -1.74 -19.32 -19.92
N THR A 161 -2.08 -18.49 -20.93
CA THR A 161 -2.72 -18.94 -22.18
C THR A 161 -1.79 -18.93 -23.39
N GLY A 162 -0.65 -18.24 -23.31
CA GLY A 162 0.29 -18.07 -24.41
C GLY A 162 1.67 -18.70 -24.18
N PRO A 163 2.54 -18.71 -25.20
CA PRO A 163 3.86 -19.32 -25.14
C PRO A 163 4.92 -18.46 -24.42
N ARG A 164 4.61 -17.18 -24.15
CA ARG A 164 5.54 -16.24 -23.49
C ARG A 164 5.32 -16.28 -21.98
N PRO A 165 6.37 -16.42 -21.15
CA PRO A 165 6.20 -16.38 -19.71
C PRO A 165 5.72 -15.00 -19.26
N TRP A 166 4.84 -14.96 -18.24
CA TRP A 166 4.15 -13.75 -17.77
C TRP A 166 5.10 -12.57 -17.48
N TYR A 167 6.29 -12.84 -16.92
CA TYR A 167 7.29 -11.83 -16.56
C TYR A 167 7.98 -11.17 -17.76
N ARG A 168 7.74 -11.67 -18.99
CA ARG A 168 8.21 -11.07 -20.26
C ARG A 168 7.08 -10.38 -21.05
N VAL A 169 5.83 -10.44 -20.59
CA VAL A 169 4.68 -9.84 -21.29
C VAL A 169 4.70 -8.32 -21.17
N VAL A 170 5.08 -7.80 -20.00
CA VAL A 170 5.23 -6.37 -19.72
C VAL A 170 6.57 -6.11 -19.05
N THR A 171 7.06 -4.86 -19.12
CA THR A 171 8.24 -4.48 -18.32
C THR A 171 7.81 -4.25 -16.88
N LEU A 172 7.94 -5.28 -16.04
CA LEU A 172 7.43 -5.30 -14.67
C LEU A 172 7.90 -4.10 -13.83
N GLY A 173 9.15 -3.65 -13.99
CA GLY A 173 9.67 -2.52 -13.22
C GLY A 173 8.91 -1.21 -13.41
N TYR A 174 8.48 -0.88 -14.63
CA TYR A 174 7.69 0.33 -14.86
C TYR A 174 6.27 0.19 -14.33
N VAL A 175 5.65 -0.97 -14.56
CA VAL A 175 4.29 -1.25 -14.12
C VAL A 175 4.18 -1.22 -12.59
N GLU A 176 5.09 -1.90 -11.89
CA GLU A 176 5.10 -1.93 -10.43
C GLU A 176 5.35 -0.54 -9.84
N ARG A 177 6.22 0.29 -10.42
CA ARG A 177 6.42 1.68 -9.96
C ARG A 177 5.15 2.51 -10.05
N VAL A 178 4.46 2.47 -11.19
CA VAL A 178 3.20 3.21 -11.38
C VAL A 178 2.14 2.73 -10.38
N LEU A 179 2.03 1.41 -10.20
CA LEU A 179 1.14 0.79 -9.21
C LEU A 179 1.47 1.23 -7.77
N VAL A 180 2.73 1.09 -7.35
CA VAL A 180 3.19 1.45 -6.00
C VAL A 180 2.95 2.93 -5.72
N VAL A 181 3.22 3.82 -6.68
CA VAL A 181 2.95 5.25 -6.53
C VAL A 181 1.45 5.51 -6.32
N ALA A 182 0.60 4.91 -7.15
CA ALA A 182 -0.85 5.07 -7.02
C ALA A 182 -1.36 4.59 -5.64
N GLU A 183 -0.93 3.41 -5.20
CA GLU A 183 -1.34 2.82 -3.93
C GLU A 183 -0.82 3.59 -2.71
N VAL A 184 0.44 4.03 -2.75
CA VAL A 184 1.04 4.82 -1.68
C VAL A 184 0.33 6.17 -1.55
N ILE A 185 -0.01 6.83 -2.65
CA ILE A 185 -0.79 8.08 -2.62
C ILE A 185 -2.19 7.82 -2.05
N ALA A 186 -2.86 6.73 -2.44
CA ALA A 186 -4.16 6.33 -1.90
C ALA A 186 -4.10 6.08 -0.38
N LEU A 187 -3.08 5.36 0.08
CA LEU A 187 -2.83 5.09 1.50
C LEU A 187 -2.50 6.38 2.27
N ILE A 188 -1.71 7.29 1.72
CA ILE A 188 -1.41 8.59 2.33
C ILE A 188 -2.70 9.41 2.45
N SER A 189 -3.54 9.44 1.41
CA SER A 189 -4.83 10.13 1.46
C SER A 189 -5.71 9.59 2.60
N LEU A 190 -5.79 8.27 2.74
CA LEU A 190 -6.50 7.61 3.84
C LEU A 190 -5.90 7.99 5.20
N ALA A 191 -4.58 7.90 5.36
CA ALA A 191 -3.91 8.24 6.62
C ALA A 191 -4.12 9.70 7.04
N LEU A 192 -4.03 10.64 6.09
CA LEU A 192 -4.30 12.06 6.34
C LEU A 192 -5.76 12.33 6.70
N TRP A 193 -6.69 11.55 6.15
CA TRP A 193 -8.09 11.63 6.54
C TRP A 193 -8.31 11.10 7.95
N VAL A 194 -7.78 9.93 8.30
CA VAL A 194 -7.85 9.37 9.66
C VAL A 194 -7.28 10.35 10.69
N TRP A 195 -6.12 10.93 10.40
CA TRP A 195 -5.48 11.94 11.25
C TRP A 195 -6.33 13.21 11.41
N ALA A 196 -6.97 13.68 10.34
CA ALA A 196 -7.87 14.84 10.41
C ALA A 196 -9.10 14.55 11.30
N ALA A 197 -9.63 13.32 11.25
CA ALA A 197 -10.73 12.89 12.11
C ALA A 197 -10.32 12.80 13.58
N GLU A 198 -9.13 12.30 13.88
CA GLU A 198 -8.54 12.28 15.22
C GLU A 198 -8.46 13.70 15.80
N ARG A 199 -7.84 14.65 15.08
CA ARG A 199 -7.73 16.05 15.55
C ARG A 199 -9.08 16.70 15.82
N ARG A 200 -10.07 16.44 14.96
CA ARG A 200 -11.43 16.96 15.15
C ARG A 200 -12.09 16.41 16.41
N SER A 201 -11.86 15.13 16.71
CA SER A 201 -12.38 14.50 17.92
C SER A 201 -11.78 15.09 19.20
N VAL A 202 -10.46 15.38 19.20
CA VAL A 202 -9.77 16.01 20.34
C VAL A 202 -10.32 17.42 20.60
N HIS A 203 -10.43 18.26 19.56
CA HIS A 203 -10.96 19.61 19.71
C HIS A 203 -12.43 19.66 20.18
N ALA A 204 -13.25 18.68 19.76
CA ALA A 204 -14.63 18.57 20.23
C ALA A 204 -14.71 18.30 21.74
N VAL A 205 -13.85 17.41 22.25
CA VAL A 205 -13.77 17.09 23.69
C VAL A 205 -13.28 18.29 24.50
N GLU A 206 -12.26 18.99 24.03
CA GLU A 206 -11.72 20.19 24.69
C GLU A 206 -12.77 21.33 24.75
N SER A 207 -13.47 21.56 23.64
CA SER A 207 -14.54 22.56 23.57
C SER A 207 -15.70 22.25 24.54
N GLN A 208 -16.02 20.97 24.73
CA GLN A 208 -17.03 20.55 25.70
C GLN A 208 -16.58 20.80 27.15
N LYS A 209 -15.30 20.55 27.48
CA LYS A 209 -14.74 20.82 28.81
C LYS A 209 -14.75 22.31 29.16
N ILE A 210 -14.35 23.18 28.23
CA ILE A 210 -14.36 24.64 28.44
C ILE A 210 -15.79 25.13 28.70
N LYS A 211 -16.76 24.69 27.89
CA LYS A 211 -18.18 25.05 28.09
C LYS A 211 -18.76 24.55 29.42
N ALA A 212 -18.29 23.41 29.93
CA ALA A 212 -18.71 22.92 31.24
C ALA A 212 -18.11 23.75 32.38
N SER A 213 -16.84 24.16 32.28
CA SER A 213 -16.17 25.01 33.27
C SER A 213 -16.75 26.43 33.37
N GLN A 214 -17.36 26.95 32.31
CA GLN A 214 -17.98 28.29 32.28
C GLN A 214 -19.41 28.31 32.84
N ARG A 215 -20.00 27.16 33.17
CA ARG A 215 -21.35 27.04 33.73
C ARG A 215 -21.36 26.89 35.25
N VAL A 216 -20.19 26.92 35.89
CA VAL A 216 -19.98 26.87 37.35
C VAL A 216 -19.52 28.23 37.81
#